data_AF-A0A523SY20-F1
#
_entry.id   AF-A0A523SY20-F1
#
_cell.length_a   1.000
_cell.length_b   1.000
_cell.length_c   1.000
_cell.angle_alpha   90.00
_cell.angle_beta   90.00
_cell.angle_gamma   90.00
#
_symmetry.space_group_name_H-M   'P 1'
#
loop_
_entity.id
_entity.type
_entity.pdbx_description
1 polymer ?
#
loop_
_entity_poly.entity_id
_entity_poly.type
_entity_poly.pdbx_seq_one_letter_code
_entity_poly.pdbx_strand_id
1 'polypeptide(L)'
;MESLFIDVSFEEFLERLEILVDVLKNFKDEYNRPLNRAKAISKRVEKTIKHSKIDLGVRFDAKEGVFCLSGAKLLDERLVNDELRWLSENQYTKVYEPFEKGLRFLLESKNAPKKLGDVVTDLYEALEAFAKIVCGNDRDLSGNRDRFISTLDLNPYYQKMLKEYINYANEFRHAEKQHKPRPDLYYTEAEAFVYLTGLFIRLGIEKLKSPQTSTS
;
A
#
# COMPACT_ATOMS: atom_id res chain seq x y z
N MET A 1 5.54 -43.62 12.88
CA MET A 1 4.78 -42.54 12.22
C MET A 1 5.62 -41.28 12.31
N GLU A 2 6.76 -41.33 11.63
CA GLU A 2 7.73 -40.24 11.60
C GLU A 2 7.37 -39.29 10.45
N SER A 3 7.38 -38.00 10.76
CA SER A 3 7.65 -36.89 9.84
C SER A 3 6.81 -36.84 8.53
N LEU A 4 5.51 -36.59 8.66
CA LEU A 4 4.68 -36.06 7.55
C LEU A 4 4.67 -34.53 7.50
N PHE A 5 5.36 -33.87 8.44
CA PHE A 5 5.59 -32.43 8.43
C PHE A 5 6.94 -32.17 7.78
N ILE A 6 6.89 -32.17 6.45
CA ILE A 6 7.94 -31.70 5.54
C ILE A 6 8.41 -30.31 6.02
N ASP A 7 9.71 -30.02 5.85
CA ASP A 7 10.33 -28.69 5.93
C ASP A 7 9.64 -27.72 4.95
N VAL A 8 8.46 -27.22 5.34
CA VAL A 8 7.67 -26.27 4.54
C VAL A 8 7.73 -24.94 5.29
N SER A 9 8.12 -23.87 4.60
CA SER A 9 8.09 -22.54 5.21
C SER A 9 6.65 -22.16 5.60
N PHE A 10 6.51 -21.22 6.52
CA PHE A 10 5.19 -20.76 6.94
C PHE A 10 4.39 -20.21 5.74
N GLU A 11 5.06 -19.49 4.84
CA GLU A 11 4.50 -18.94 3.61
C GLU A 11 4.01 -20.05 2.67
N GLU A 12 4.83 -21.09 2.45
CA GLU A 12 4.46 -22.21 1.58
C GLU A 12 3.31 -23.04 2.19
N PHE A 13 3.20 -23.09 3.52
CA PHE A 13 2.04 -23.68 4.19
C PHE A 13 0.75 -22.89 3.94
N LEU A 14 0.82 -21.54 3.96
CA LEU A 14 -0.33 -20.69 3.66
C LEU A 14 -0.77 -20.84 2.20
N GLU A 15 0.16 -20.83 1.24
CA GLU A 15 -0.13 -21.03 -0.19
C GLU A 15 -0.85 -22.37 -0.44
N ARG A 16 -0.39 -23.45 0.19
CA ARG A 16 -1.07 -24.76 0.10
C ARG A 16 -2.50 -24.73 0.64
N LEU A 17 -2.74 -23.94 1.69
CA LEU A 17 -4.06 -23.73 2.26
C LEU A 17 -4.97 -22.92 1.32
N GLU A 18 -4.43 -21.93 0.61
CA GLU A 18 -5.17 -21.19 -0.43
C GLU A 18 -5.59 -22.10 -1.58
N ILE A 19 -4.66 -22.90 -2.10
CA ILE A 19 -4.94 -23.88 -3.16
C ILE A 19 -6.05 -24.84 -2.71
N LEU A 20 -5.99 -25.32 -1.47
CA LEU A 20 -7.03 -26.20 -0.92
C LEU A 20 -8.39 -25.49 -0.86
N VAL A 21 -8.44 -24.23 -0.41
CA VAL A 21 -9.67 -23.44 -0.37
C VAL A 21 -10.23 -23.22 -1.78
N ASP A 22 -9.38 -22.91 -2.77
CA ASP A 22 -9.79 -22.72 -4.16
C ASP A 22 -10.34 -24.02 -4.77
N VAL A 23 -9.63 -25.14 -4.59
CA VAL A 23 -10.11 -26.47 -5.00
C VAL A 23 -11.49 -26.73 -4.40
N LEU A 24 -11.71 -26.43 -3.12
CA LEU A 24 -13.00 -26.63 -2.45
C LEU A 24 -14.10 -25.68 -2.92
N LYS A 25 -13.77 -24.46 -3.38
CA LYS A 25 -14.72 -23.53 -4.00
C LYS A 25 -15.18 -24.05 -5.37
N ASN A 26 -14.25 -24.62 -6.13
CA ASN A 26 -14.48 -25.10 -7.49
C ASN A 26 -14.99 -26.54 -7.53
N PHE A 27 -14.91 -27.28 -6.42
CA PHE A 27 -15.44 -28.63 -6.30
C PHE A 27 -16.97 -28.65 -6.31
N LYS A 28 -17.53 -29.33 -7.29
CA LYS A 28 -18.97 -29.54 -7.47
C LYS A 28 -19.33 -30.94 -7.03
N ASP A 29 -20.50 -31.10 -6.40
CA ASP A 29 -21.04 -32.43 -6.12
C ASP A 29 -21.48 -33.13 -7.42
N GLU A 30 -21.89 -34.40 -7.32
CA GLU A 30 -22.43 -35.21 -8.42
C GLU A 30 -23.65 -34.56 -9.13
N TYR A 31 -24.24 -33.54 -8.51
CA TYR A 31 -25.38 -32.76 -9.01
C TYR A 31 -25.00 -31.36 -9.47
N ASN A 32 -23.70 -31.09 -9.69
CA ASN A 32 -23.16 -29.81 -10.14
C ASN A 32 -23.44 -28.63 -9.18
N ARG A 33 -23.75 -28.91 -7.90
CA ARG A 33 -23.99 -27.88 -6.88
C ARG A 33 -22.67 -27.49 -6.20
N PRO A 34 -22.46 -26.18 -5.97
CA PRO A 34 -21.30 -25.72 -5.22
C PRO A 34 -21.38 -26.24 -3.77
N LEU A 35 -20.30 -26.88 -3.31
CA LEU A 35 -20.23 -27.35 -1.93
C LEU A 35 -20.18 -26.14 -0.98
N ASN A 36 -21.19 -25.98 -0.13
CA ASN A 36 -21.20 -24.99 0.97
C ASN A 36 -20.04 -25.15 1.99
N ARG A 37 -19.17 -26.15 1.80
CA ARG A 37 -18.00 -26.43 2.64
C ARG A 37 -16.91 -25.36 2.50
N ALA A 38 -16.71 -24.79 1.32
CA ALA A 38 -15.73 -23.73 1.12
C ALA A 38 -16.02 -22.53 2.03
N LYS A 39 -17.27 -22.04 2.04
CA LYS A 39 -17.70 -20.93 2.91
C LYS A 39 -17.55 -21.26 4.40
N ALA A 40 -17.81 -22.50 4.80
CA ALA A 40 -17.65 -22.94 6.18
C ALA A 40 -16.16 -23.02 6.60
N ILE A 41 -15.29 -23.49 5.71
CA ILE A 41 -13.85 -23.58 5.93
C ILE A 41 -13.24 -22.18 5.96
N SER A 42 -13.55 -21.33 4.99
CA SER A 42 -13.09 -19.94 4.95
C SER A 42 -13.42 -19.18 6.23
N LYS A 43 -14.66 -19.31 6.74
CA LYS A 43 -15.05 -18.71 8.03
C LYS A 43 -14.28 -19.28 9.21
N ARG A 44 -13.96 -20.58 9.21
CA ARG A 44 -13.18 -21.21 10.27
C ARG A 44 -11.73 -20.75 10.24
N VAL A 45 -11.11 -20.69 9.07
CA VAL A 45 -9.74 -20.17 8.89
C VAL A 45 -9.65 -18.73 9.39
N GLU A 46 -10.55 -17.84 8.92
CA GLU A 46 -10.62 -16.45 9.38
C GLU A 46 -10.79 -16.35 10.91
N LYS A 47 -11.69 -17.16 11.48
CA LYS A 47 -11.93 -17.20 12.92
C LYS A 47 -10.69 -17.68 13.67
N THR A 48 -10.00 -18.72 13.21
CA THR A 48 -8.83 -19.27 13.88
C THR A 48 -7.68 -18.27 13.90
N ILE A 49 -7.41 -17.59 12.78
CA ILE A 49 -6.39 -16.53 12.71
C ILE A 49 -6.74 -15.40 13.69
N LYS A 50 -8.00 -14.95 13.71
CA LYS A 50 -8.46 -13.90 14.64
C LYS A 50 -8.35 -14.27 16.12
N HIS A 51 -8.47 -15.56 16.47
CA HIS A 51 -8.34 -16.04 17.85
C HIS A 51 -6.91 -16.50 18.18
N SER A 52 -5.97 -16.38 17.25
CA SER A 52 -4.56 -16.65 17.54
C SER A 52 -4.08 -15.76 18.67
N LYS A 53 -3.37 -16.34 19.63
CA LYS A 53 -2.75 -15.60 20.75
C LYS A 53 -1.50 -14.81 20.33
N ILE A 54 -0.98 -15.11 19.14
CA ILE A 54 0.18 -14.49 18.53
C ILE A 54 -0.23 -13.85 17.21
N ASP A 55 0.32 -12.68 16.90
CA ASP A 55 0.15 -12.08 15.57
C ASP A 55 0.93 -12.94 14.57
N LEU A 56 0.20 -13.54 13.64
CA LEU A 56 0.75 -14.43 12.62
C LEU A 56 1.30 -13.63 11.42
N GLY A 57 1.22 -12.30 11.43
CA GLY A 57 1.63 -11.49 10.28
C GLY A 57 0.71 -11.64 9.07
N VAL A 58 -0.44 -12.31 9.24
CA VAL A 58 -1.42 -12.61 8.17
C VAL A 58 -2.87 -12.46 8.64
N ARG A 59 -3.74 -12.12 7.69
CA ARG A 59 -5.20 -12.13 7.75
C ARG A 59 -5.73 -13.01 6.61
N PHE A 60 -6.88 -13.64 6.79
CA PHE A 60 -7.49 -14.41 5.71
C PHE A 60 -8.73 -13.67 5.18
N ASP A 61 -8.75 -13.38 3.88
CA ASP A 61 -9.94 -12.88 3.20
C ASP A 61 -10.87 -14.05 2.88
N ALA A 62 -11.97 -14.19 3.61
CA ALA A 62 -12.90 -15.29 3.43
C ALA A 62 -13.72 -15.23 2.13
N LYS A 63 -13.79 -14.07 1.45
CA LYS A 63 -14.45 -13.93 0.15
C LYS A 63 -13.53 -14.45 -0.95
N GLU A 64 -12.32 -13.92 -0.98
CA GLU A 64 -11.32 -14.25 -2.01
C GLU A 64 -10.62 -15.58 -1.74
N GLY A 65 -10.60 -16.04 -0.48
CA GLY A 65 -10.02 -17.32 -0.06
C GLY A 65 -8.50 -17.30 0.02
N VAL A 66 -7.91 -16.12 0.22
CA VAL A 66 -6.46 -15.87 0.23
C VAL A 66 -6.00 -15.33 1.59
N PHE A 67 -4.76 -15.62 1.96
CA PHE A 67 -4.06 -14.97 3.05
C PHE A 67 -3.44 -13.67 2.54
N CYS A 68 -3.82 -12.57 3.16
CA CYS A 68 -3.10 -11.32 3.04
C CYS A 68 -2.22 -11.15 4.26
N LEU A 69 -1.21 -10.31 4.20
CA LEU A 69 -0.46 -9.95 5.38
C LEU A 69 -1.36 -9.16 6.34
N SER A 70 -1.19 -9.35 7.65
CA SER A 70 -1.67 -8.39 8.64
C SER A 70 -0.70 -7.21 8.60
N GLY A 71 -0.74 -6.44 7.51
CA GLY A 71 -0.25 -5.06 7.54
C GLY A 71 -0.95 -4.29 8.66
N ALA A 72 -0.62 -3.01 8.82
CA ALA A 72 -1.30 -2.18 9.79
C ALA A 72 -2.73 -1.89 9.29
N LYS A 73 -3.68 -2.81 9.53
CA LYS A 73 -5.04 -2.79 8.97
C LYS A 73 -5.69 -1.41 8.99
N LEU A 74 -5.58 -0.68 10.11
CA LEU A 74 -6.14 0.66 10.24
C LEU A 74 -5.46 1.66 9.30
N LEU A 75 -4.14 1.59 9.16
CA LEU A 75 -3.37 2.42 8.22
C LEU A 75 -3.64 1.99 6.78
N ASP A 76 -3.66 0.69 6.48
CA ASP A 76 -4.01 0.18 5.14
C ASP A 76 -5.39 0.64 4.70
N GLU A 77 -6.39 0.56 5.60
CA GLU A 77 -7.75 1.00 5.28
C GLU A 77 -7.81 2.50 5.05
N ARG A 78 -7.09 3.31 5.84
CA ARG A 78 -7.23 4.77 5.87
C ARG A 78 -6.23 5.58 5.07
N LEU A 79 -5.08 4.99 4.73
CA LEU A 79 -3.96 5.66 4.07
C LEU A 79 -3.55 4.95 2.76
N VAL A 80 -4.19 3.82 2.44
CA VAL A 80 -3.98 3.12 1.16
C VAL A 80 -5.31 2.90 0.44
N ASN A 81 -6.27 2.22 1.05
CA ASN A 81 -7.50 1.81 0.37
C ASN A 81 -8.45 2.99 0.10
N ASP A 82 -8.63 3.89 1.06
CA ASP A 82 -9.44 5.10 0.89
C ASP A 82 -8.84 5.99 -0.22
N GLU A 83 -7.51 6.11 -0.25
CA GLU A 83 -6.74 6.88 -1.22
C GLU A 83 -6.87 6.29 -2.61
N LEU A 84 -6.64 4.98 -2.78
CA LEU A 84 -6.82 4.30 -4.07
C LEU A 84 -8.24 4.49 -4.62
N ARG A 85 -9.26 4.46 -3.74
CA ARG A 85 -10.65 4.73 -4.16
C ARG A 85 -10.82 6.15 -4.67
N TRP A 86 -10.29 7.16 -3.98
CA TRP A 86 -10.37 8.54 -4.46
C TRP A 86 -9.55 8.78 -5.73
N LEU A 87 -8.36 8.19 -5.80
CA LEU A 87 -7.45 8.31 -6.95
C LEU A 87 -7.93 7.55 -8.19
N SER A 88 -8.91 6.64 -8.04
CA SER A 88 -9.53 5.95 -9.18
C SER A 88 -10.35 6.85 -10.10
N GLU A 89 -10.64 8.09 -9.70
CA GLU A 89 -11.28 9.08 -10.57
C GLU A 89 -10.34 9.50 -11.72
N ASN A 90 -10.88 9.69 -12.93
CA ASN A 90 -10.10 10.00 -14.15
C ASN A 90 -9.15 11.20 -14.02
N GLN A 91 -9.47 12.17 -13.16
CA GLN A 91 -8.63 13.35 -12.94
C GLN A 91 -7.32 13.03 -12.19
N TYR A 92 -7.25 11.91 -11.49
CA TYR A 92 -6.12 11.50 -10.66
C TYR A 92 -5.34 10.31 -11.24
N THR A 93 -5.60 9.88 -12.47
CA THR A 93 -4.91 8.72 -13.09
C THR A 93 -3.39 8.82 -13.01
N LYS A 94 -2.84 10.03 -13.24
CA LYS A 94 -1.38 10.28 -13.16
C LYS A 94 -0.79 10.13 -11.74
N VAL A 95 -1.65 10.14 -10.71
CA VAL A 95 -1.28 9.89 -9.31
C VAL A 95 -1.51 8.42 -8.96
N TYR A 96 -2.61 7.85 -9.44
CA TYR A 96 -3.00 6.46 -9.20
C TYR A 96 -1.94 5.48 -9.69
N GLU A 97 -1.51 5.59 -10.95
CA GLU A 97 -0.56 4.66 -11.58
C GLU A 97 0.75 4.51 -10.80
N PRO A 98 1.49 5.58 -10.47
CA PRO A 98 2.71 5.46 -9.67
C PRO A 98 2.43 5.01 -8.23
N PHE A 99 1.30 5.42 -7.62
CA PHE A 99 0.95 4.97 -6.27
C PHE A 99 0.71 3.46 -6.20
N GLU A 100 -0.12 2.92 -7.10
CA GLU A 100 -0.38 1.48 -7.24
C GLU A 100 0.90 0.70 -7.55
N LYS A 101 1.74 1.23 -8.45
CA LYS A 101 3.03 0.63 -8.79
C LYS A 101 3.97 0.54 -7.58
N GLY A 102 4.05 1.58 -6.75
CA GLY A 102 4.82 1.58 -5.51
C GLY A 102 4.32 0.52 -4.52
N LEU A 103 3.01 0.37 -4.36
CA LEU A 103 2.41 -0.69 -3.53
C LEU A 103 2.77 -2.09 -4.03
N ARG A 104 2.70 -2.30 -5.35
CA ARG A 104 3.10 -3.57 -5.96
C ARG A 104 4.57 -3.87 -5.69
N PHE A 105 5.46 -2.90 -5.83
CA PHE A 105 6.88 -3.07 -5.51
C PHE A 105 7.13 -3.34 -4.03
N LEU A 106 6.34 -2.77 -3.13
CA LEU A 106 6.43 -3.11 -1.70
C LEU A 106 6.13 -4.60 -1.49
N LEU A 107 5.08 -5.13 -2.10
CA LEU A 107 4.74 -6.56 -2.00
C LEU A 107 5.84 -7.45 -2.60
N GLU A 108 6.32 -7.10 -3.79
CA GLU A 108 7.36 -7.85 -4.49
C GLU A 108 8.73 -7.80 -3.77
N SER A 109 8.97 -6.74 -2.98
CA SER A 109 10.24 -6.54 -2.29
C SER A 109 10.56 -7.60 -1.24
N LYS A 110 9.53 -8.34 -0.78
CA LYS A 110 9.68 -9.48 0.12
C LYS A 110 10.58 -10.57 -0.44
N ASN A 111 10.46 -10.81 -1.75
CA ASN A 111 11.27 -11.80 -2.47
C ASN A 111 12.45 -11.14 -3.21
N ALA A 112 12.41 -9.82 -3.39
CA ALA A 112 13.42 -9.05 -4.09
C ALA A 112 13.70 -7.70 -3.38
N PRO A 113 14.51 -7.69 -2.29
CA PRO A 113 14.73 -6.48 -1.48
C PRO A 113 15.25 -5.26 -2.26
N LYS A 114 15.89 -5.48 -3.41
CA LYS A 114 16.35 -4.41 -4.32
C LYS A 114 15.22 -3.49 -4.80
N LYS A 115 13.97 -3.98 -4.81
CA LYS A 115 12.77 -3.21 -5.21
C LYS A 115 12.33 -2.18 -4.17
N LEU A 116 12.84 -2.23 -2.93
CA LEU A 116 12.47 -1.26 -1.89
C LEU A 116 12.79 0.18 -2.31
N GLY A 117 13.91 0.41 -3.01
CA GLY A 117 14.22 1.73 -3.54
C GLY A 117 13.23 2.22 -4.61
N ASP A 118 12.66 1.30 -5.39
CA ASP A 118 11.66 1.65 -6.41
C ASP A 118 10.32 2.05 -5.77
N VAL A 119 9.99 1.50 -4.59
CA VAL A 119 8.82 1.93 -3.79
C VAL A 119 8.90 3.43 -3.49
N VAL A 120 10.04 3.90 -3.01
CA VAL A 120 10.25 5.33 -2.69
C VAL A 120 10.16 6.19 -3.93
N THR A 121 10.78 5.75 -5.04
CA THR A 121 10.73 6.49 -6.31
C THR A 121 9.30 6.61 -6.83
N ASP A 122 8.54 5.52 -6.93
CA ASP A 122 7.18 5.54 -7.48
C ASP A 122 6.20 6.31 -6.57
N LEU A 123 6.30 6.17 -5.25
CA LEU A 123 5.46 6.94 -4.32
C LEU A 123 5.79 8.43 -4.32
N TYR A 124 7.06 8.78 -4.55
CA TYR A 124 7.45 10.17 -4.77
C TYR A 124 6.86 10.72 -6.07
N GLU A 125 6.91 9.96 -7.17
CA GLU A 125 6.28 10.32 -8.44
C GLU A 125 4.77 10.54 -8.30
N ALA A 126 4.09 9.71 -7.50
CA ALA A 126 2.67 9.90 -7.19
C ALA A 126 2.42 11.26 -6.51
N LEU A 127 3.23 11.61 -5.51
CA LEU A 127 3.13 12.91 -4.85
C LEU A 127 3.48 14.08 -5.79
N GLU A 128 4.46 13.93 -6.69
CA GLU A 128 4.78 14.95 -7.69
C GLU A 128 3.60 15.18 -8.63
N ALA A 129 2.99 14.11 -9.14
CA ALA A 129 1.81 14.19 -10.00
C ALA A 129 0.64 14.85 -9.27
N PHE A 130 0.44 14.53 -7.98
CA PHE A 130 -0.62 15.14 -7.18
C PHE A 130 -0.38 16.63 -6.99
N ALA A 131 0.87 17.04 -6.73
CA ALA A 131 1.22 18.45 -6.59
C ALA A 131 1.02 19.24 -7.89
N LYS A 132 1.25 18.64 -9.07
CA LYS A 132 0.94 19.27 -10.36
C LYS A 132 -0.56 19.55 -10.51
N ILE A 133 -1.39 18.60 -10.09
CA ILE A 133 -2.86 18.77 -10.08
C ILE A 133 -3.26 19.89 -9.13
N VAL A 134 -2.75 19.88 -7.89
CA VAL A 134 -3.05 20.88 -6.86
C VAL A 134 -2.56 22.28 -7.24
N CYS A 135 -1.36 22.41 -7.82
CA CYS A 135 -0.77 23.69 -8.19
C CYS A 135 -1.27 24.24 -9.54
N GLY A 136 -1.99 23.43 -10.32
CA GLY A 136 -2.46 23.79 -11.66
C GLY A 136 -1.34 24.13 -12.64
N ASN A 137 -0.16 23.52 -12.50
CA ASN A 137 0.98 23.72 -13.39
C ASN A 137 1.78 22.42 -13.59
N ASP A 138 2.58 22.37 -14.66
CA ASP A 138 3.34 21.16 -15.02
C ASP A 138 4.79 21.16 -14.49
N ARG A 139 5.11 22.03 -13.53
CA ARG A 139 6.44 22.05 -12.91
C ARG A 139 6.59 20.86 -11.96
N ASP A 140 7.79 20.31 -11.89
CA ASP A 140 8.08 19.19 -10.97
C ASP A 140 8.03 19.65 -9.50
N LEU A 141 7.87 18.70 -8.58
CA LEU A 141 7.66 18.99 -7.16
C LEU A 141 8.83 19.75 -6.54
N SER A 142 10.06 19.52 -7.03
CA SER A 142 11.24 20.28 -6.60
C SER A 142 11.12 21.79 -6.90
N GLY A 143 10.48 22.17 -8.01
CA GLY A 143 10.21 23.56 -8.39
C GLY A 143 8.88 24.11 -7.86
N ASN A 144 7.98 23.22 -7.44
CA ASN A 144 6.67 23.55 -6.88
C ASN A 144 6.59 23.38 -5.36
N ARG A 145 7.64 22.93 -4.69
CA ARG A 145 7.61 22.51 -3.27
C ARG A 145 6.94 23.55 -2.39
N ASP A 146 7.43 24.80 -2.45
CA ASP A 146 6.91 25.86 -1.59
C ASP A 146 5.48 26.27 -1.98
N ARG A 147 5.11 26.16 -3.26
CA ARG A 147 3.76 26.42 -3.76
C ARG A 147 2.78 25.31 -3.38
N PHE A 148 3.20 24.06 -3.45
CA PHE A 148 2.41 22.90 -3.03
C PHE A 148 2.16 22.98 -1.53
N ILE A 149 3.22 23.23 -0.75
CA ILE A 149 3.13 23.44 0.70
C ILE A 149 2.20 24.61 1.05
N SER A 150 2.30 25.74 0.34
CA SER A 150 1.42 26.88 0.60
C SER A 150 -0.04 26.62 0.19
N THR A 151 -0.26 25.90 -0.92
CA THR A 151 -1.61 25.57 -1.41
C THR A 151 -2.36 24.65 -0.45
N LEU A 152 -1.64 23.75 0.24
CA LEU A 152 -2.22 22.87 1.25
C LEU A 152 -2.57 23.61 2.56
N ASP A 153 -2.05 24.83 2.77
CA ASP A 153 -2.28 25.64 3.98
C ASP A 153 -2.08 24.83 5.27
N LEU A 154 -0.98 24.08 5.32
CA LEU A 154 -0.61 23.25 6.46
C LEU A 154 0.08 24.09 7.53
N ASN A 155 -0.05 23.69 8.80
CA ASN A 155 0.73 24.33 9.87
C ASN A 155 2.25 24.16 9.63
N PRO A 156 3.11 25.04 10.16
CA PRO A 156 4.54 25.03 9.89
C PRO A 156 5.26 23.70 10.19
N TYR A 157 4.77 22.93 11.17
CA TYR A 157 5.36 21.63 11.52
C TYR A 157 5.09 20.58 10.45
N TYR A 158 3.85 20.51 9.92
CA TYR A 158 3.51 19.62 8.81
C TYR A 158 4.22 20.05 7.52
N GLN A 159 4.41 21.35 7.29
CA GLN A 159 5.22 21.83 6.18
C GLN A 159 6.67 21.32 6.29
N LYS A 160 7.24 21.34 7.49
CA LYS A 160 8.59 20.80 7.74
C LYS A 160 8.63 19.29 7.48
N MET A 161 7.65 18.53 7.96
CA MET A 161 7.57 17.08 7.70
C MET A 161 7.51 16.77 6.21
N LEU A 162 6.70 17.50 5.44
CA LEU A 162 6.60 17.34 4.00
C LEU A 162 7.92 17.70 3.28
N LYS A 163 8.64 18.73 3.76
CA LYS A 163 9.97 19.07 3.22
C LYS A 163 10.98 17.94 3.44
N GLU A 164 11.03 17.35 4.64
CA GLU A 164 11.93 16.24 4.92
C GLU A 164 11.56 14.98 4.13
N TYR A 165 10.26 14.70 3.99
CA TYR A 165 9.77 13.63 3.12
C TYR A 165 10.29 13.80 1.68
N ILE A 166 10.18 15.01 1.12
CA ILE A 166 10.65 15.33 -0.24
C ILE A 166 12.17 15.20 -0.33
N ASN A 167 12.91 15.67 0.68
CA ASN A 167 14.37 15.57 0.70
C ASN A 167 14.81 14.11 0.68
N TYR A 168 14.23 13.28 1.55
CA TYR A 168 14.49 11.86 1.64
C TYR A 168 14.26 11.15 0.29
N ALA A 169 13.11 11.38 -0.34
CA ALA A 169 12.80 10.78 -1.64
C ALA A 169 13.79 11.18 -2.75
N ASN A 170 14.28 12.43 -2.73
CA ASN A 170 15.26 12.91 -3.68
C ASN A 170 16.61 12.18 -3.55
N GLU A 171 16.99 11.71 -2.36
CA GLU A 171 18.23 10.91 -2.19
C GLU A 171 18.18 9.62 -3.01
N PHE A 172 17.04 8.93 -3.03
CA PHE A 172 16.83 7.72 -3.83
C PHE A 172 16.86 8.00 -5.33
N ARG A 173 16.20 9.09 -5.76
CA ARG A 173 16.15 9.51 -7.17
C ARG A 173 17.51 9.99 -7.68
N HIS A 174 18.27 10.72 -6.86
CA HIS A 174 19.60 11.19 -7.23
C HIS A 174 20.61 10.05 -7.29
N ALA A 175 20.54 9.09 -6.38
CA ALA A 175 21.38 7.89 -6.43
C ALA A 175 21.19 7.13 -7.75
N GLU A 176 19.93 6.93 -8.16
CA GLU A 176 19.61 6.29 -9.45
C GLU A 176 20.16 7.07 -10.65
N LYS A 177 19.92 8.39 -10.72
CA LYS A 177 20.43 9.25 -11.81
C LYS A 177 21.95 9.31 -11.89
N GLN A 178 22.65 9.15 -10.77
CA GLN A 178 24.11 9.18 -10.69
C GLN A 178 24.75 7.80 -10.79
N HIS A 179 23.96 6.74 -11.05
CA HIS A 179 24.42 5.34 -11.00
C HIS A 179 25.16 4.99 -9.69
N LYS A 180 24.76 5.62 -8.59
CA LYS A 180 25.26 5.34 -7.24
C LYS A 180 24.36 4.31 -6.55
N PRO A 181 24.88 3.54 -5.59
CA PRO A 181 24.03 2.71 -4.76
C PRO A 181 22.99 3.59 -4.07
N ARG A 182 21.72 3.19 -4.14
CA ARG A 182 20.65 3.81 -3.36
C ARG A 182 20.91 3.56 -1.86
N PRO A 183 20.39 4.42 -0.97
CA PRO A 183 20.46 4.16 0.47
C PRO A 183 19.86 2.79 0.81
N ASP A 184 20.42 2.13 1.83
CA ASP A 184 19.79 0.93 2.39
C ASP A 184 18.42 1.31 2.98
N LEU A 185 17.44 0.43 2.76
CA LEU A 185 16.06 0.66 3.15
C LEU A 185 15.49 -0.61 3.77
N TYR A 186 14.90 -0.50 4.96
CA TYR A 186 14.16 -1.60 5.56
C TYR A 186 12.72 -1.68 5.02
N TYR A 187 12.14 -2.87 5.00
CA TYR A 187 10.75 -3.06 4.56
C TYR A 187 9.78 -2.16 5.34
N THR A 188 9.95 -2.06 6.66
CA THR A 188 9.10 -1.24 7.53
C THR A 188 9.26 0.27 7.27
N GLU A 189 10.43 0.70 6.81
CA GLU A 189 10.66 2.10 6.42
C GLU A 189 9.98 2.41 5.07
N ALA A 190 10.07 1.49 4.10
CA ALA A 190 9.32 1.62 2.85
C ALA A 190 7.80 1.60 3.08
N GLU A 191 7.32 0.75 3.98
CA GLU A 191 5.92 0.71 4.41
C GLU A 191 5.50 2.01 5.10
N ALA A 192 6.32 2.56 6.00
CA ALA A 192 6.05 3.87 6.60
C ALA A 192 6.01 4.99 5.56
N PHE A 193 6.85 4.91 4.52
CA PHE A 193 6.87 5.85 3.42
C PHE A 193 5.54 5.84 2.65
N VAL A 194 4.97 4.65 2.35
CA VAL A 194 3.63 4.48 1.77
C VAL A 194 2.58 5.24 2.58
N TYR A 195 2.56 5.03 3.89
CA TYR A 195 1.58 5.65 4.77
C TYR A 195 1.72 7.19 4.79
N LEU A 196 2.95 7.71 4.76
CA LEU A 196 3.19 9.15 4.67
C LEU A 196 2.73 9.72 3.33
N THR A 197 2.98 9.02 2.22
CA THR A 197 2.47 9.43 0.89
C THR A 197 0.95 9.51 0.90
N GLY A 198 0.27 8.46 1.40
CA GLY A 198 -1.17 8.43 1.53
C GLY A 198 -1.72 9.56 2.40
N LEU A 199 -1.07 9.82 3.55
CA LEU A 199 -1.43 10.92 4.43
C LEU A 199 -1.35 12.28 3.73
N PHE A 200 -0.28 12.58 2.99
CA PHE A 200 -0.15 13.86 2.29
C PHE A 200 -1.17 14.02 1.15
N ILE A 201 -1.44 12.95 0.40
CA ILE A 201 -2.49 12.95 -0.63
C ILE A 201 -3.86 13.21 0.02
N ARG A 202 -4.17 12.50 1.11
CA ARG A 202 -5.41 12.67 1.87
C ARG A 202 -5.60 14.08 2.37
N LEU A 203 -4.57 14.66 3.00
CA LEU A 203 -4.61 16.06 3.47
C LEU A 203 -4.93 17.03 2.34
N GLY A 204 -4.33 16.83 1.16
CA GLY A 204 -4.62 17.66 -0.01
C GLY A 204 -6.03 17.48 -0.56
N ILE A 205 -6.51 16.25 -0.69
CA ILE A 205 -7.87 15.97 -1.17
C ILE A 205 -8.92 16.58 -0.23
N GLU A 206 -8.77 16.40 1.08
CA GLU A 206 -9.71 16.95 2.08
C GLU A 206 -9.73 18.48 2.05
N LYS A 207 -8.58 19.12 1.87
CA LYS A 207 -8.46 20.58 1.70
C LYS A 207 -9.12 21.06 0.41
N LEU A 208 -8.97 20.34 -0.70
CA LEU A 208 -9.64 20.68 -1.96
C LEU A 208 -11.17 20.52 -1.88
N LYS A 209 -11.65 19.49 -1.17
CA LYS A 209 -13.08 19.24 -0.93
C LYS A 209 -13.72 20.23 0.05
N SER A 210 -12.91 20.82 0.93
CA SER A 210 -13.33 21.81 1.93
C SER A 210 -12.79 23.20 1.55
N PRO A 211 -13.25 23.82 0.43
CA PRO A 211 -12.88 25.20 0.15
C PRO A 211 -13.32 26.01 1.37
N GLN A 212 -12.34 26.63 2.04
CA GLN A 212 -12.59 27.28 3.32
C GLN A 212 -13.80 28.21 3.18
N THR A 213 -14.84 27.95 3.98
CA THR A 213 -15.75 28.99 4.45
C THR A 213 -14.88 30.04 5.12
N SER A 214 -14.42 30.99 4.32
CA SER A 214 -13.75 32.20 4.77
C SER A 214 -14.85 33.08 5.34
N THR A 215 -15.25 32.80 6.57
CA THR A 215 -15.96 33.79 7.39
C THR A 215 -14.93 34.78 7.90
N SER A 216 -14.97 35.93 7.25
CA SER A 216 -14.74 37.31 7.70
C SER A 216 -14.38 37.53 9.16
#